data_AF-A0A424XZZ1-F1
#
_entry.id   AF-A0A424XZZ1-F1
#
_cell.length_a   1.000
_cell.length_b   1.000
_cell.length_c   1.000
_cell.angle_alpha   90.00
_cell.angle_beta   90.00
_cell.angle_gamma   90.00
#
_symmetry.space_group_name_H-M   'P 1'
#
loop_
_entity.id
_entity.type
_entity.pdbx_description
1 polymer ?
#
loop_
_entity_poly.entity_id
_entity_poly.type
_entity_poly.pdbx_seq_one_letter_code
_entity_poly.pdbx_strand_id
1 'polypeptide(L)'
;MMKRHKERLLWLLLIGIASFNKADFFLTLDALERGFVEANPIVEPIVNTYVFPLVKLVLVPLILIFLWQHRHRIGDKLLNYVWIPFVSYFSLMVYFRMFIIR
;
A
#
# COMPACT_ATOMS: atom_id res chain seq x y z
N MET A 1 14.99 7.94 20.07
CA MET A 1 15.66 8.10 18.76
C MET A 1 15.80 6.72 18.12
N MET A 2 15.28 6.54 16.90
CA MET A 2 15.29 5.24 16.22
C MET A 2 16.72 4.87 15.80
N LYS A 3 17.09 3.59 15.98
CA LYS A 3 18.43 3.11 15.55
C LYS A 3 18.55 3.12 14.03
N ARG A 4 19.74 3.43 13.49
CA ARG A 4 20.00 3.56 12.03
C ARG A 4 19.53 2.37 11.19
N HIS A 5 19.67 1.14 11.68
CA HIS A 5 19.20 -0.06 10.97
C HIS A 5 17.66 -0.12 10.89
N LYS A 6 16.95 0.29 11.95
CA LYS A 6 15.49 0.38 11.96
C LYS A 6 15.00 1.48 11.03
N GLU A 7 15.71 2.60 10.93
CA GLU A 7 15.36 3.66 9.97
C GLU A 7 15.48 3.18 8.52
N ARG A 8 16.56 2.47 8.19
CA ARG A 8 16.74 1.88 6.85
C ARG A 8 15.64 0.88 6.54
N LEU A 9 15.32 0.01 7.48
CA LEU A 9 14.24 -0.96 7.31
C LEU A 9 12.89 -0.26 7.13
N LEU A 10 12.57 0.74 7.95
CA LEU A 10 11.35 1.54 7.80
C LEU A 10 11.27 2.18 6.42
N TRP A 11 12.36 2.78 5.95
CA TRP A 11 12.41 3.39 4.62
C TRP A 11 12.12 2.38 3.50
N LEU A 12 12.74 1.19 3.58
CA LEU A 12 12.49 0.09 2.65
C LEU A 12 11.03 -0.36 2.68
N LEU A 13 10.44 -0.51 3.86
CA LEU A 13 9.04 -0.89 4.01
C LEU A 13 8.10 0.17 3.42
N LEU A 14 8.35 1.45 3.67
CA LEU A 14 7.53 2.54 3.13
C LEU A 14 7.59 2.60 1.60
N ILE A 15 8.78 2.42 1.01
CA ILE A 15 8.93 2.34 -0.46
C ILE A 15 8.26 1.10 -1.02
N GLY A 16 8.39 -0.04 -0.34
CA GLY A 16 7.71 -1.27 -0.72
C GLY A 16 6.20 -1.08 -0.73
N ILE A 17 5.63 -0.47 0.32
CA ILE A 17 4.19 -0.15 0.37
C ILE A 17 3.80 0.80 -0.75
N ALA A 18 4.58 1.86 -1.01
CA ALA A 18 4.28 2.78 -2.11
C ALA A 18 4.27 2.05 -3.47
N SER A 19 5.25 1.16 -3.69
CA SER A 19 5.37 0.38 -4.91
C SER A 19 4.22 -0.62 -5.06
N PHE A 20 3.87 -1.33 -3.98
CA PHE A 20 2.76 -2.26 -4.00
C PHE A 20 1.41 -1.56 -4.12
N ASN A 21 1.21 -0.42 -3.48
CA ASN A 21 -0.02 0.36 -3.63
C ASN A 21 -0.22 0.86 -5.07
N LYS A 22 0.88 1.25 -5.74
CA LYS A 22 0.85 1.59 -7.17
C LYS A 22 0.54 0.36 -8.03
N ALA A 23 1.16 -0.78 -7.76
CA ALA A 23 0.88 -2.03 -8.48
C ALA A 23 -0.58 -2.47 -8.28
N ASP A 24 -1.06 -2.44 -7.05
CA ASP A 24 -2.43 -2.72 -6.64
C ASP A 24 -3.44 -1.80 -7.34
N PHE A 25 -3.14 -0.52 -7.55
CA PHE A 25 -3.97 0.37 -8.37
C PHE A 25 -4.16 -0.18 -9.80
N PHE A 26 -3.08 -0.56 -10.48
CA PHE A 26 -3.17 -1.09 -11.84
C PHE A 26 -3.81 -2.48 -11.90
N LEU A 27 -3.54 -3.34 -10.91
CA LEU A 27 -4.16 -4.66 -10.82
C LEU A 27 -5.66 -4.57 -10.58
N THR A 28 -6.13 -3.63 -9.75
CA THR A 28 -7.57 -3.37 -9.60
C THR A 28 -8.19 -2.96 -10.93
N LEU A 29 -7.55 -2.06 -11.69
CA LEU A 29 -8.08 -1.62 -12.99
C LEU A 29 -8.13 -2.78 -14.00
N ASP A 30 -7.06 -3.56 -14.15
CA ASP A 30 -7.03 -4.75 -15.02
C ASP A 30 -8.09 -5.79 -14.59
N ALA A 31 -8.30 -5.99 -13.29
CA ALA A 31 -9.34 -6.89 -12.79
C ALA A 31 -10.75 -6.39 -13.12
N LEU A 32 -11.02 -5.09 -12.95
CA LEU A 32 -12.30 -4.49 -13.31
C LEU A 32 -12.56 -4.57 -14.82
N GLU A 33 -11.54 -4.35 -15.65
CA GLU A 33 -11.64 -4.50 -17.11
C GLU A 33 -11.99 -5.95 -17.53
N ARG A 34 -11.53 -6.94 -16.75
CA ARG A 34 -11.87 -8.36 -16.94
C ARG A 34 -13.25 -8.75 -16.37
N GLY A 35 -13.98 -7.81 -15.77
CA GLY A 35 -15.31 -8.03 -15.19
C GLY A 35 -15.31 -8.58 -13.77
N PHE A 36 -14.17 -8.57 -13.06
CA PHE A 36 -14.15 -8.85 -11.62
C PHE A 36 -14.75 -7.68 -10.84
N VAL A 37 -15.17 -7.98 -9.61
CA VAL A 37 -15.71 -6.98 -8.66
C VAL A 37 -14.70 -6.77 -7.54
N GLU A 38 -14.58 -5.54 -7.07
CA GLU A 38 -13.75 -5.19 -5.92
C GLU A 38 -14.31 -5.82 -4.65
N ALA A 39 -13.56 -6.74 -4.03
CA ALA A 39 -14.00 -7.47 -2.85
C ALA A 39 -13.84 -6.67 -1.55
N ASN A 40 -13.09 -5.56 -1.58
CA ASN A 40 -12.92 -4.71 -0.42
C ASN A 40 -14.12 -3.77 -0.25
N PRO A 41 -14.98 -3.94 0.78
CA PRO A 41 -16.21 -3.16 0.93
C PRO A 41 -15.96 -1.66 1.18
N ILE A 42 -14.74 -1.28 1.58
CA ILE A 42 -14.35 0.12 1.76
C ILE A 42 -13.98 0.77 0.41
N VAL A 43 -13.36 0.00 -0.49
CA VAL A 43 -12.86 0.49 -1.78
C VAL A 43 -13.90 0.35 -2.88
N GLU A 44 -14.73 -0.69 -2.81
CA GLU A 44 -15.85 -0.97 -3.72
C GLU A 44 -16.67 0.28 -4.09
N PRO A 45 -17.17 1.12 -3.15
CA PRO A 45 -17.99 2.27 -3.50
C PRO A 45 -17.23 3.37 -4.25
N ILE A 46 -15.90 3.42 -4.13
CA ILE A 46 -15.08 4.48 -4.76
C ILE A 46 -14.38 4.00 -6.04
N VAL A 47 -14.31 2.69 -6.28
CA VAL A 47 -13.43 2.10 -7.30
C VAL A 47 -13.72 2.57 -8.73
N ASN A 48 -14.99 2.86 -9.03
CA ASN A 48 -15.44 3.37 -10.33
C ASN A 48 -15.55 4.90 -10.39
N THR A 49 -14.93 5.62 -9.45
CA THR A 49 -15.00 7.08 -9.35
C THR A 49 -13.60 7.70 -9.45
N TYR A 50 -13.54 9.01 -9.68
CA TYR A 50 -12.28 9.78 -9.63
C TYR A 50 -11.62 9.77 -8.23
N VAL A 51 -12.34 9.36 -7.19
CA VAL A 51 -11.80 9.26 -5.83
C VAL A 51 -10.78 8.12 -5.72
N PHE A 52 -10.96 7.02 -6.45
CA PHE A 52 -10.05 5.88 -6.40
C PHE A 52 -8.59 6.22 -6.75
N PRO A 53 -8.28 6.84 -7.92
CA PRO A 53 -6.92 7.26 -8.23
C PRO A 53 -6.41 8.35 -7.27
N LEU A 54 -7.27 9.24 -6.76
CA LEU A 54 -6.85 10.22 -5.75
C LEU A 54 -6.41 9.55 -4.45
N VAL A 55 -7.14 8.53 -3.98
CA VAL A 55 -6.78 7.80 -2.78
C VAL A 55 -5.48 7.02 -2.96
N LYS A 56 -5.36 6.20 -4.02
CA LYS A 56 -4.16 5.37 -4.23
C LYS A 56 -2.94 6.19 -4.65
N LEU A 57 -3.07 7.12 -5.59
CA LEU A 57 -1.91 7.81 -6.18
C LEU A 57 -1.53 9.13 -5.51
N VAL A 58 -2.40 9.70 -4.66
CA VAL A 58 -2.12 10.96 -3.95
C VAL A 58 -2.14 10.76 -2.45
N LEU A 59 -3.28 10.34 -1.88
CA LEU A 59 -3.46 10.28 -0.44
C LEU A 59 -2.51 9.28 0.22
N VAL A 60 -2.41 8.05 -0.30
CA VAL A 60 -1.50 7.03 0.28
C VAL A 60 -0.04 7.49 0.24
N PRO A 61 0.53 7.97 -0.89
CA PRO A 61 1.88 8.55 -0.90
C PRO A 61 2.09 9.69 0.10
N LEU A 62 1.12 10.60 0.24
CA LEU A 62 1.19 11.68 1.22
C LEU A 62 1.24 11.15 2.66
N ILE A 63 0.44 10.13 2.99
CA ILE A 63 0.48 9.47 4.30
C ILE A 63 1.86 8.83 4.54
N LEU A 64 2.43 8.14 3.55
CA LEU A 64 3.76 7.52 3.68
C LEU A 64 4.86 8.57 3.91
N ILE A 65 4.81 9.70 3.18
CA ILE A 65 5.71 10.84 3.38
C ILE A 65 5.53 11.42 4.79
N PHE A 66 4.30 11.60 5.24
CA PHE A 66 3.99 12.10 6.58
C PHE A 66 4.57 11.19 7.67
N LEU A 67 4.39 9.86 7.54
CA LEU A 67 4.96 8.86 8.45
C LEU A 67 6.49 8.95 8.47
N TRP A 68 7.13 9.12 7.30
CA TRP A 68 8.57 9.30 7.22
C TRP A 68 9.03 10.57 7.96
N GLN A 69 8.36 11.70 7.75
CA GLN A 69 8.70 12.96 8.41
C GLN A 69 8.53 12.88 9.93
N HIS A 70 7.50 12.19 10.41
CA HIS A 70 7.15 12.10 11.83
C HIS A 70 7.71 10.86 12.54
N ARG A 71 8.51 10.03 11.85
CA ARG A 71 9.06 8.77 12.36
C ARG A 71 9.76 8.90 13.71
N HIS A 72 10.44 10.01 13.96
CA HIS A 72 11.18 10.25 15.20
C HIS A 72 10.28 10.54 16.40
N ARG A 73 9.08 11.08 16.17
CA ARG A 73 8.07 11.33 17.22
C ARG A 73 7.33 10.05 17.59
N ILE A 74 6.99 9.22 16.60
CA ILE A 74 6.29 7.94 16.82
C ILE A 74 7.25 6.88 17.39
N GLY A 75 8.52 6.95 16.98
CA GLY A 75 9.57 6.05 17.44
C GLY A 75 9.42 4.63 16.88
N ASP A 76 9.99 3.66 17.59
CA ASP A 76 10.11 2.28 17.13
C ASP A 76 8.76 1.58 16.90
N LYS A 77 7.67 2.06 17.51
CA LYS A 77 6.31 1.52 17.30
C LYS A 77 5.84 1.67 15.85
N LEU A 78 6.30 2.70 15.14
CA LEU A 78 5.96 2.92 13.73
C LEU A 78 6.35 1.72 12.87
N LEU A 79 7.50 1.12 13.14
CA LEU A 79 7.99 -0.03 12.39
C LEU A 79 7.01 -1.21 12.45
N ASN A 80 6.45 -1.47 13.64
CA ASN A 80 5.47 -2.55 13.83
C ASN A 80 4.16 -2.25 13.09
N TYR A 81 3.71 -0.99 13.07
CA TYR A 81 2.49 -0.62 12.34
C TYR A 81 2.66 -0.70 10.83
N VAL A 82 3.84 -0.36 10.30
CA VAL A 82 4.12 -0.38 8.86
C VAL A 82 4.27 -1.80 8.32
N TRP A 83 4.63 -2.77 9.16
CA TRP A 83 4.65 -4.18 8.77
C TRP A 83 3.27 -4.71 8.34
N ILE A 84 2.20 -4.28 8.99
CA ILE A 84 0.83 -4.72 8.68
C ILE A 84 0.46 -4.42 7.22
N PRO A 85 0.45 -3.16 6.74
CA PRO A 85 0.14 -2.87 5.35
C PRO A 85 1.15 -3.47 4.39
N PHE A 86 2.45 -3.54 4.76
CA PHE A 86 3.45 -4.17 3.90
C PHE A 86 3.15 -5.65 3.63
N VAL A 87 2.87 -6.43 4.67
CA VAL A 87 2.56 -7.87 4.54
C VAL A 87 1.23 -8.07 3.81
N SER A 88 0.22 -7.25 4.08
CA SER A 88 -1.06 -7.31 3.37
C SER A 88 -0.88 -7.10 1.87
N TYR A 89 -0.17 -6.03 1.48
CA TYR A 89 0.14 -5.77 0.08
C TYR A 89 0.99 -6.85 -0.55
N PHE A 90 2.04 -7.31 0.14
CA PHE A 90 2.91 -8.38 -0.36
C PHE A 90 2.11 -9.67 -0.62
N SER A 91 1.25 -10.06 0.32
CA SER A 91 0.39 -11.24 0.19
C SER A 91 -0.56 -11.11 -1.00
N LEU A 92 -1.13 -9.91 -1.21
CA LEU A 92 -1.98 -9.63 -2.36
C LEU A 92 -1.21 -9.75 -3.69
N MET A 93 0.00 -9.21 -3.77
CA MET A 93 0.84 -9.34 -4.97
C MET A 93 1.18 -10.80 -5.28
N VAL A 94 1.50 -11.59 -4.26
CA VAL A 94 1.75 -13.03 -4.40
C VAL A 94 0.49 -13.75 -4.88
N TYR A 95 -0.68 -13.44 -4.30
CA TYR A 95 -1.96 -14.02 -4.74
C TYR A 95 -2.25 -13.71 -6.21
N PHE A 96 -2.15 -12.46 -6.63
CA PHE A 96 -2.36 -12.07 -8.03
C PHE A 96 -1.41 -12.79 -8.97
N ARG A 97 -0.12 -12.90 -8.61
CA ARG A 97 0.89 -13.59 -9.42
C ARG A 97 0.62 -15.09 -9.52
N MET A 98 0.15 -15.73 -8.46
CA MET A 98 -0.05 -17.19 -8.43
C MET A 98 -1.36 -17.62 -9.10
N PHE A 99 -2.42 -16.82 -8.97
CA PHE A 99 -3.78 -17.23 -9.32
C PHE A 99 -4.38 -16.48 -10.52
N ILE A 100 -4.00 -15.23 -10.78
CA ILE A 100 -4.65 -14.38 -11.80
C ILE A 100 -3.77 -14.22 -13.04
N ILE A 101 -2.46 -14.02 -12.84
CA ILE A 101 -1.48 -13.90 -13.92
C ILE A 101 -0.83 -15.27 -14.13
N ARG A 102 -1.56 -16.20 -14.76
CA ARG A 102 -0.96 -17.42 -15.32
C ARG A 102 -0.40 -17.17 -16.70
#